data_AF-A0AAT9GKZ0-F1
#
_entry.id   AF-A0AAT9GKZ0-F1
#
_cell.length_a   1.000
_cell.length_b   1.000
_cell.length_c   1.000
_cell.angle_alpha   90.00
_cell.angle_beta   90.00
_cell.angle_gamma   90.00
#
_symmetry.space_group_name_H-M   'P 1'
#
loop_
_entity.id
_entity.type
_entity.pdbx_description
1 polymer ?
#
loop_
_entity_poly.entity_id
_entity_poly.type
_entity_poly.pdbx_seq_one_letter_code
_entity_poly.pdbx_strand_id
1 'polypeptide(L)' 'MPKQKRFIPSQNEYVIGLFGEKYPKDFRYKISTEWELAEVKWLISEGDFESIEDYELSTTRLLLNQS' A
#
# COMPACT_ATOMS: atom_id res chain seq x y z
N MET A 1 -23.85 -30.41 3.23
CA MET A 1 -22.76 -29.52 2.75
C MET A 1 -22.38 -28.59 3.90
N PRO A 2 -21.11 -28.55 4.36
CA PRO A 2 -20.74 -27.69 5.46
C PRO A 2 -20.74 -26.23 4.98
N LYS A 3 -21.45 -25.37 5.70
CA LYS A 3 -21.49 -23.93 5.46
C LYS A 3 -20.06 -23.40 5.61
N GLN A 4 -19.49 -22.88 4.51
CA GLN A 4 -18.22 -22.16 4.55
C GLN A 4 -18.34 -21.05 5.61
N LYS A 5 -17.55 -21.17 6.68
CA LYS A 5 -17.42 -20.12 7.69
C LYS A 5 -16.89 -18.89 6.96
N ARG A 6 -17.70 -17.84 6.86
CA ARG A 6 -17.25 -16.52 6.43
C ARG A 6 -16.18 -16.09 7.43
N PHE A 7 -14.93 -16.04 6.98
CA PHE A 7 -13.83 -15.49 7.75
C PHE A 7 -14.14 -14.00 7.91
N ILE A 8 -14.60 -13.61 9.09
CA ILE A 8 -14.80 -12.20 9.42
C ILE A 8 -13.46 -11.77 10.02
N PRO A 9 -12.63 -11.00 9.30
CA PRO A 9 -11.40 -10.51 9.87
C PRO A 9 -11.73 -9.69 11.13
N SER A 10 -11.10 -10.10 12.21
CA SER A 10 -11.17 -9.50 13.53
C SER A 10 -10.66 -8.05 13.48
N GLN A 11 -11.25 -7.16 14.29
CA GLN A 11 -10.92 -5.72 14.32
C GLN A 11 -9.42 -5.39 14.53
N ASN A 12 -8.59 -6.37 14.93
CA ASN A 12 -7.15 -6.22 15.11
C ASN A 12 -6.33 -6.37 13.81
N GLU A 13 -6.94 -6.60 12.66
CA GLU A 13 -6.25 -6.88 11.39
C GLU A 13 -6.05 -5.64 10.52
N TYR A 14 -6.58 -4.49 10.94
CA TYR A 14 -6.52 -3.24 10.17
C TYR A 14 -5.75 -2.14 10.90
N VAL A 15 -5.14 -1.25 10.13
CA VAL A 15 -4.57 0.02 10.55
C VAL A 15 -5.34 1.17 9.91
N ILE A 16 -5.46 2.27 10.63
CA ILE A 16 -6.10 3.49 10.11
C ILE A 16 -5.01 4.33 9.47
N GLY A 17 -5.11 4.53 8.16
CA GLY A 17 -4.17 5.34 7.38
C GLY A 17 -4.44 6.84 7.44
N LEU A 18 -3.66 7.59 6.66
CA LEU A 18 -3.54 9.05 6.71
C LEU A 18 -4.83 9.82 6.36
N PHE A 19 -5.83 9.15 5.78
CA PHE A 19 -7.16 9.70 5.46
C PHE A 19 -8.32 9.07 6.24
N GLY A 20 -8.03 8.34 7.32
CA GLY A 20 -9.06 7.57 8.03
C GLY A 20 -9.49 6.28 7.30
N GLU A 21 -8.83 5.96 6.19
CA GLU A 21 -9.03 4.70 5.47
C GLU A 21 -8.47 3.52 6.27
N LYS A 22 -9.13 2.36 6.14
CA LYS A 22 -8.73 1.13 6.83
C LYS A 22 -7.93 0.26 5.87
N TYR A 23 -6.66 0.06 6.18
CA TYR A 23 -5.78 -0.84 5.43
C TYR A 23 -5.52 -2.11 6.23
N PRO A 24 -5.34 -3.26 5.58
CA PRO A 24 -4.77 -4.45 6.23
C PRO A 24 -3.42 -4.12 6.88
N LYS A 25 -3.08 -4.78 8.00
CA LYS A 25 -1.77 -4.59 8.66
C LYS A 25 -0.57 -4.94 7.77
N ASP A 26 -0.76 -5.88 6.86
CA ASP A 26 0.19 -6.35 5.86
C ASP A 26 0.08 -5.59 4.53
N PHE A 27 -0.69 -4.49 4.50
CA PHE A 27 -0.81 -3.68 3.31
C PHE A 27 0.54 -3.14 2.88
N ARG A 28 0.83 -3.33 1.60
CA ARG A 28 1.94 -2.70 0.89
C ARG A 28 1.38 -2.14 -0.40
N TYR A 29 1.54 -0.83 -0.59
CA TYR A 29 1.21 -0.17 -1.83
C TYR A 29 2.03 -0.83 -2.95
N LYS A 30 1.36 -1.10 -4.07
CA LYS A 30 1.98 -1.66 -5.26
C LYS A 30 1.47 -0.92 -6.48
N ILE A 31 2.38 -0.62 -7.39
CA ILE A 31 2.03 -0.04 -8.68
C ILE A 31 1.19 -1.07 -9.45
N SER A 32 0.04 -0.63 -9.96
CA SER A 32 -0.93 -1.54 -10.60
C SER A 32 -1.23 -1.16 -12.05
N THR A 33 -0.95 0.08 -12.44
CA THR A 33 -1.23 0.61 -13.77
C THR A 33 0.05 0.98 -14.54
N GLU A 34 -0.04 0.94 -15.87
CA GLU A 34 1.08 1.37 -16.74
C GLU A 34 1.38 2.87 -16.59
N TRP A 35 0.36 3.67 -16.29
CA TRP A 35 0.51 5.10 -16.07
C TRP A 35 1.28 5.39 -14.78
N GLU A 36 0.92 4.75 -13.66
CA GLU A 36 1.68 4.85 -12.40
C GLU A 36 3.12 4.38 -12.60
N LEU A 37 3.33 3.30 -13.37
CA LEU A 37 4.68 2.81 -13.65
C LEU A 37 5.51 3.84 -14.44
N ALA A 38 4.91 4.55 -15.38
CA ALA A 38 5.59 5.60 -16.15
C ALA A 38 5.94 6.80 -15.26
N GLU A 39 5.03 7.21 -14.39
CA GLU A 39 5.25 8.28 -13.42
C GLU A 39 6.38 7.94 -12.45
N VAL A 40 6.37 6.74 -11.87
CA VAL A 40 7.42 6.31 -10.95
C VAL A 40 8.77 6.20 -11.63
N LYS A 41 8.82 5.73 -12.89
CA LYS A 41 10.07 5.73 -13.66
C LYS A 41 10.60 7.14 -13.90
N TRP A 42 9.71 8.11 -14.14
CA TRP A 42 10.09 9.50 -14.30
C TRP A 42 10.64 10.07 -12.98
N LEU A 43 9.97 9.84 -11.84
CA LEU A 43 10.44 10.25 -10.51
C LEU A 43 11.81 9.64 -10.15
N ILE A 44 12.04 8.38 -10.50
CA ILE A 44 13.36 7.74 -10.33
C ILE A 44 14.42 8.43 -11.20
N SER A 45 14.06 8.86 -12.42
CA SER A 45 15.00 9.55 -13.30
C SER A 45 15.37 10.96 -12.82
N GLU A 46 14.45 11.64 -12.12
CA GLU A 46 14.70 12.92 -11.46
C GLU A 46 15.55 12.76 -10.18
N GLY A 47 15.67 11.53 -9.66
CA GLY A 47 16.42 11.21 -8.44
C GLY A 47 15.62 11.32 -7.15
N ASP A 48 14.29 11.43 -7.25
CA ASP A 48 13.40 11.49 -6.08
C ASP A 48 13.25 10.13 -5.38
N PHE A 49 13.45 9.03 -6.12
CA PHE A 49 13.40 7.66 -5.60
C PHE A 49 14.53 6.81 -6.18
N GLU A 50 15.06 5.89 -5.38
CA GLU A 50 16.14 4.99 -5.82
C GLU A 50 15.63 3.85 -6.71
N SER A 51 14.38 3.42 -6.50
CA SER A 51 13.76 2.31 -7.23
C SER A 51 12.24 2.33 -7.10
N ILE A 52 11.58 1.47 -7.88
CA ILE A 52 10.13 1.24 -7.74
C ILE A 52 9.80 0.73 -6.33
N GLU A 53 10.64 -0.13 -5.78
CA GLU A 53 10.41 -0.69 -4.44
C GLU A 53 10.51 0.39 -3.35
N ASP A 54 11.44 1.33 -3.51
CA ASP A 54 11.61 2.47 -2.61
C ASP A 54 10.40 3.41 -2.64
N TYR A 55 9.86 3.68 -3.84
CA TYR A 55 8.61 4.40 -4.02
C TYR A 55 7.43 3.69 -3.33
N GLU A 56 7.28 2.38 -3.56
CA GLU A 56 6.20 1.58 -2.97
C GLU A 56 6.28 1.56 -1.44
N LEU A 57 7.48 1.43 -0.86
CA LEU A 57 7.70 1.47 0.58
C LEU A 57 7.39 2.84 1.16
N SER A 58 7.90 3.91 0.55
CA SER A 58 7.67 5.28 0.99
C SER A 58 6.19 5.65 0.94
N THR A 59 5.50 5.27 -0.14
CA THR A 59 4.06 5.47 -0.30
C THR A 59 3.26 4.66 0.72
N THR A 60 3.66 3.41 0.99
CA THR A 60 3.04 2.59 2.05
C THR A 60 3.17 3.26 3.41
N ARG A 61 4.38 3.74 3.77
CA ARG A 61 4.61 4.43 5.04
C ARG A 61 3.77 5.70 5.16
N LEU A 62 3.71 6.48 4.09
CA LEU A 62 2.86 7.67 4.01
C LEU A 62 1.39 7.30 4.22
N LEU A 63 0.85 6.35 3.46
CA LEU A 63 -0.56 5.96 3.58
C LEU A 63 -0.91 5.41 4.96
N LEU A 64 -0.01 4.66 5.58
CA LEU A 64 -0.24 4.07 6.90
C LEU A 64 0.06 5.03 8.06
N ASN A 65 0.50 6.27 7.78
CA ASN A 65 0.93 7.26 8.77
C ASN A 65 1.93 6.68 9.78
N GLN A 66 2.85 5.85 9.31
CA GLN A 66 3.90 5.26 10.13
C GLN A 66 5.09 6.22 10.14
N SER A 67 5.19 7.04 11.20
CA SER A 67 6.32 7.94 11.49
C SER A 67 7.47 7.21 12.17
#